data_AF-A0A523WPY3-F1
#
_entry.id   AF-A0A523WPY3-F1
#
_cell.length_a   1.000
_cell.length_b   1.000
_cell.length_c   1.000
_cell.angle_alpha   90.00
_cell.angle_beta   90.00
_cell.angle_gamma   90.00
#
_symmetry.space_group_name_H-M   'P 1'
#
loop_
_entity.id
_entity.type
_entity.pdbx_description
1 polymer ?
#
loop_
_entity_poly.entity_id
_entity_poly.type
_entity_poly.pdbx_seq_one_letter_code
_entity_poly.pdbx_strand_id
1 'polypeptide(L)'
;MSKYTRIDLNKIRTYSIRSRRSKAEIENFGKPLHPDSDISAFLQRLPRYLKAEDFKSLIDLIVKARRKKKPVILMMGAHPIKCGLSPVLIDLMEDGFVTLLSTNGAGAIHDLEIALWGKTSEEVEKGIEDGSFGMAKETGEIFNQISTFAYEMDLGLGEAVGKKILQLKAKFSRHSLLASAYRLNIPA
;
A
#
# COMPACT_ATOMS: atom_id res chain seq x y z
N MET A 1 7.95 -53.67 17.14
CA MET A 1 6.87 -53.40 16.17
C MET A 1 6.51 -51.91 16.24
N SER A 2 6.22 -51.26 15.11
CA SER A 2 5.87 -49.83 15.08
C SER A 2 4.58 -49.57 15.89
N LYS A 3 4.56 -48.50 16.69
CA LYS A 3 3.38 -48.06 17.47
C LYS A 3 2.23 -47.57 16.58
N TYR A 4 2.48 -47.37 15.29
CA TYR A 4 1.50 -46.91 14.30
C TYR A 4 1.35 -47.90 13.15
N THR A 5 0.09 -48.18 12.81
CA THR A 5 -0.30 -49.00 11.66
C THR A 5 -0.01 -48.28 10.36
N ARG A 6 0.60 -48.97 9.40
CA ARG A 6 0.82 -48.43 8.05
C ARG A 6 -0.51 -48.25 7.34
N ILE A 7 -0.62 -47.18 6.54
CA ILE A 7 -1.80 -46.94 5.70
C ILE A 7 -1.99 -48.09 4.69
N ASP A 8 -3.23 -48.54 4.52
CA ASP A 8 -3.60 -49.55 3.53
C ASP A 8 -3.91 -48.86 2.19
N LEU A 9 -2.96 -48.95 1.26
CA LEU A 9 -3.06 -48.30 -0.05
C LEU A 9 -4.14 -48.93 -0.95
N ASN A 10 -4.63 -50.15 -0.65
CA ASN A 10 -5.71 -50.78 -1.42
C ASN A 10 -7.07 -50.08 -1.24
N LYS A 11 -7.21 -49.22 -0.22
CA LYS A 11 -8.44 -48.48 0.07
C LYS A 11 -8.52 -47.13 -0.62
N ILE A 12 -7.52 -46.74 -1.41
CA ILE A 12 -7.52 -45.49 -2.17
C ILE A 12 -8.56 -45.56 -3.29
N ARG A 13 -9.44 -44.56 -3.36
CA ARG A 13 -10.38 -44.37 -4.47
C ARG A 13 -9.94 -43.17 -5.30
N THR A 14 -9.83 -43.38 -6.60
CA THR A 14 -9.53 -42.31 -7.58
C THR A 14 -10.82 -41.87 -8.28
N TYR A 15 -10.78 -40.72 -8.94
CA TYR A 15 -11.88 -40.20 -9.75
C TYR A 15 -11.35 -39.64 -11.07
N SER A 16 -12.23 -39.55 -12.08
CA SER A 16 -11.85 -39.07 -13.41
C SER A 16 -11.63 -37.57 -13.43
N ILE A 17 -10.62 -37.12 -14.17
CA ILE A 17 -10.43 -35.70 -14.48
C ILE A 17 -11.66 -35.06 -15.13
N ARG A 18 -12.46 -35.84 -15.87
CA ARG A 18 -13.67 -35.38 -16.57
C ARG A 18 -14.83 -35.05 -15.64
N SER A 19 -14.83 -35.57 -14.41
CA SER A 19 -15.93 -35.38 -13.46
C SER A 19 -15.71 -34.24 -12.47
N ARG A 20 -14.57 -33.54 -12.56
CA ARG A 20 -14.24 -32.42 -11.66
C ARG A 20 -14.30 -31.09 -12.41
N ARG A 21 -14.71 -30.02 -11.72
CA ARG A 21 -14.55 -28.66 -12.23
C ARG A 21 -13.09 -28.22 -12.10
N SER A 22 -12.44 -27.95 -13.22
CA SER A 22 -11.09 -27.37 -13.25
C SER A 22 -11.17 -25.85 -13.13
N LYS A 23 -10.17 -25.24 -12.47
CA LYS A 23 -10.08 -23.78 -12.28
C LYS A 23 -9.15 -23.09 -13.29
N ALA A 24 -8.38 -23.87 -14.04
CA ALA A 24 -7.45 -23.39 -15.05
C ALA A 24 -7.74 -24.10 -16.37
N GLU A 25 -7.77 -23.31 -17.44
CA GLU A 25 -8.01 -23.74 -18.82
C GLU A 25 -6.94 -23.08 -19.69
N ILE A 26 -6.60 -23.69 -20.82
CA ILE A 26 -5.48 -23.26 -21.68
C ILE A 26 -5.70 -21.84 -22.18
N GLU A 27 -6.95 -21.47 -22.40
CA GLU A 27 -7.43 -20.15 -22.83
C GLU A 27 -7.08 -19.04 -21.82
N ASN A 28 -6.92 -19.42 -20.55
CA ASN A 28 -6.58 -18.50 -19.47
C ASN A 28 -5.07 -18.40 -19.23
N PHE A 29 -4.25 -19.13 -19.99
CA PHE A 29 -2.80 -19.08 -19.81
C PHE A 29 -2.23 -17.74 -20.25
N GLY A 30 -1.15 -17.34 -19.57
CA GLY A 30 -0.37 -16.18 -19.98
C GLY A 30 0.33 -16.45 -21.32
N LYS A 31 0.72 -15.38 -22.01
CA LYS A 31 1.40 -15.46 -23.31
C LYS A 31 2.80 -14.86 -23.23
N PRO A 32 3.79 -15.39 -23.98
CA PRO A 32 5.13 -14.81 -24.05
C PRO A 32 5.10 -13.34 -24.49
N LEU A 33 6.00 -12.54 -23.91
CA LEU A 33 6.20 -11.13 -24.22
C LEU A 33 7.29 -10.96 -25.27
N HIS A 34 7.08 -10.01 -26.19
CA HIS A 34 8.12 -9.55 -27.10
C HIS A 34 9.01 -8.53 -26.36
N PRO A 35 10.33 -8.45 -26.63
CA PRO A 35 11.22 -7.46 -26.00
C PRO A 35 10.72 -6.02 -26.10
N ASP A 36 10.08 -5.68 -27.23
CA ASP A 36 9.54 -4.33 -27.49
C ASP A 36 8.09 -4.13 -26.98
N SER A 37 7.59 -5.00 -26.10
CA SER A 37 6.23 -4.89 -25.57
C SER A 37 6.11 -3.75 -24.57
N ASP A 38 5.06 -2.95 -24.71
CA ASP A 38 4.69 -1.95 -23.70
C ASP A 38 3.95 -2.56 -22.50
N ILE A 39 3.59 -1.71 -21.52
CA ILE A 39 2.87 -2.13 -20.32
C ILE A 39 1.45 -2.66 -20.62
N SER A 40 0.81 -2.17 -21.68
CA SER A 40 -0.52 -2.64 -22.09
C SER A 40 -0.44 -4.08 -22.62
N ALA A 41 0.56 -4.34 -23.46
CA ALA A 41 0.89 -5.66 -23.96
C ALA A 41 1.29 -6.62 -22.83
N PHE A 42 2.01 -6.15 -21.80
CA PHE A 42 2.26 -6.91 -20.57
C PHE A 42 0.96 -7.33 -19.87
N LEU A 43 0.09 -6.36 -19.54
CA LEU A 43 -1.16 -6.61 -18.82
C LEU A 43 -2.12 -7.55 -19.58
N GLN A 44 -2.19 -7.42 -20.91
CA GLN A 44 -3.03 -8.28 -21.76
C GLN A 44 -2.53 -9.72 -21.81
N ARG A 45 -1.21 -9.93 -21.69
CA ARG A 45 -0.57 -11.24 -21.73
C ARG A 45 -0.49 -11.94 -20.37
N LEU A 46 -0.83 -11.26 -19.28
CA LEU A 46 -0.98 -11.89 -17.99
C LEU A 46 -2.10 -12.96 -18.03
N PRO A 47 -1.91 -14.09 -17.33
CA PRO A 47 -2.93 -15.13 -17.25
C PRO A 47 -4.24 -14.61 -16.68
N ARG A 48 -5.35 -15.26 -17.07
CA ARG A 48 -6.70 -14.97 -16.57
C ARG A 48 -7.12 -15.94 -15.47
N TYR A 49 -6.25 -16.13 -14.48
CA TYR A 49 -6.57 -16.91 -13.29
C TYR A 49 -5.77 -16.42 -12.07
N LEU A 50 -6.31 -16.68 -10.88
CA LEU A 50 -5.70 -16.32 -9.59
C LEU A 50 -5.36 -14.81 -9.52
N LYS A 51 -4.18 -14.46 -8.98
CA LYS A 51 -3.80 -13.07 -8.70
C LYS A 51 -3.61 -12.19 -9.93
N ALA A 52 -3.31 -12.78 -11.08
CA ALA A 52 -3.25 -12.03 -12.33
C ALA A 52 -4.64 -11.53 -12.75
N GLU A 53 -5.68 -12.35 -12.57
CA GLU A 53 -7.07 -11.92 -12.83
C GLU A 53 -7.57 -10.93 -11.79
N ASP A 54 -7.27 -11.15 -10.50
CA ASP A 54 -7.58 -10.18 -9.43
C ASP A 54 -6.96 -8.80 -9.74
N PHE A 55 -5.71 -8.78 -10.19
CA PHE A 55 -4.99 -7.54 -10.52
C PHE A 55 -5.62 -6.81 -11.71
N LYS A 56 -5.94 -7.53 -12.79
CA LYS A 56 -6.61 -6.95 -13.96
C LYS A 56 -7.99 -6.40 -13.60
N SER A 57 -8.75 -7.17 -12.82
CA SER A 57 -10.06 -6.76 -12.32
C SER A 57 -9.97 -5.49 -11.47
N LEU A 58 -8.95 -5.38 -10.60
CA LEU A 58 -8.72 -4.19 -9.79
C LEU A 58 -8.45 -2.95 -10.67
N ILE A 59 -7.58 -3.07 -11.67
CA ILE A 59 -7.29 -1.99 -12.62
C ILE A 59 -8.58 -1.52 -13.31
N ASP A 60 -9.36 -2.46 -13.86
CA ASP A 60 -10.61 -2.15 -14.56
C ASP A 60 -11.64 -1.45 -13.65
N LEU A 61 -11.75 -1.89 -12.38
CA LEU A 61 -12.64 -1.29 -11.40
C LEU A 61 -12.22 0.14 -11.04
N ILE A 62 -10.92 0.40 -10.84
CA ILE A 62 -10.38 1.74 -10.58
C ILE A 62 -10.67 2.65 -11.77
N VAL A 63 -10.31 2.23 -12.99
CA VAL A 63 -10.54 3.02 -14.21
C VAL A 63 -12.02 3.32 -14.40
N LYS A 64 -12.90 2.33 -14.20
CA LYS A 64 -14.35 2.51 -14.29
C LYS A 64 -14.89 3.47 -13.23
N ALA A 65 -14.39 3.41 -12.00
CA ALA A 65 -14.75 4.34 -10.93
C ALA A 65 -14.37 5.77 -11.32
N ARG A 66 -13.14 5.99 -11.79
CA ARG A 66 -12.65 7.32 -12.21
C ARG A 66 -13.39 7.88 -13.42
N ARG A 67 -13.66 7.06 -14.45
CA ARG A 67 -14.50 7.47 -15.60
C ARG A 67 -15.91 7.90 -15.18
N LYS A 68 -16.45 7.29 -14.13
CA LYS A 68 -17.74 7.65 -13.53
C LYS A 68 -17.65 8.75 -12.46
N LYS A 69 -16.49 9.41 -12.33
CA LYS A 69 -16.19 10.43 -11.31
C LYS A 69 -16.48 9.97 -9.88
N LYS A 70 -16.28 8.68 -9.60
CA LYS A 70 -16.43 8.10 -8.25
C LYS A 70 -15.13 8.19 -7.47
N PRO A 71 -15.17 8.43 -6.15
CA PRO A 71 -13.98 8.41 -5.31
C PRO A 71 -13.24 7.07 -5.39
N VAL A 72 -11.92 7.13 -5.33
CA VAL A 72 -11.05 5.97 -5.13
C VAL A 72 -10.22 6.26 -3.89
N ILE A 73 -10.45 5.43 -2.86
CA ILE A 73 -9.90 5.61 -1.53
C ILE A 73 -8.71 4.66 -1.38
N LEU A 74 -7.53 5.20 -1.15
CA LEU A 74 -6.35 4.41 -0.82
C LEU A 74 -6.24 4.27 0.70
N MET A 75 -6.52 3.07 1.20
CA MET A 75 -6.31 2.72 2.61
C MET A 75 -5.05 1.87 2.72
N MET A 76 -4.08 2.30 3.52
CA MET A 76 -2.82 1.59 3.66
C MET A 76 -2.23 1.72 5.07
N GLY A 77 -1.32 0.81 5.43
CA GLY A 77 -0.45 0.99 6.59
C GLY A 77 0.79 1.81 6.24
N ALA A 78 1.79 1.81 7.11
CA ALA A 78 3.01 2.60 6.91
C ALA A 78 4.04 2.00 5.92
N HIS A 79 3.90 0.72 5.57
CA HIS A 79 4.91 0.00 4.77
C HIS A 79 5.16 0.60 3.38
N PRO A 80 4.14 1.04 2.62
CA PRO A 80 4.39 1.71 1.35
C PRO A 80 5.29 2.95 1.47
N ILE A 81 5.14 3.73 2.54
CA ILE A 81 5.98 4.91 2.81
C ILE A 81 7.41 4.47 3.12
N LYS A 82 7.59 3.55 4.08
CA LYS A 82 8.92 3.09 4.50
C LYS A 82 9.70 2.38 3.38
N CYS A 83 8.97 1.73 2.45
CA CYS A 83 9.55 1.07 1.28
C CYS A 83 9.77 2.02 0.09
N GLY A 84 9.55 3.32 0.27
CA GLY A 84 9.86 4.33 -0.75
C GLY A 84 8.84 4.43 -1.89
N LEU A 85 7.60 3.96 -1.70
CA LEU A 85 6.56 4.03 -2.73
C LEU A 85 5.81 5.37 -2.76
N SER A 86 6.10 6.30 -1.84
CA SER A 86 5.45 7.61 -1.80
C SER A 86 5.48 8.35 -3.15
N PRO A 87 6.59 8.41 -3.92
CA PRO A 87 6.58 9.10 -5.21
C PRO A 87 5.57 8.53 -6.22
N VAL A 88 5.41 7.20 -6.26
CA VAL A 88 4.43 6.53 -7.14
C VAL A 88 3.01 6.82 -6.68
N LEU A 89 2.77 6.84 -5.37
CA LEU A 89 1.45 7.15 -4.82
C LEU A 89 1.08 8.63 -5.02
N ILE A 90 2.05 9.55 -4.93
CA ILE A 90 1.86 10.98 -5.22
C ILE A 90 1.51 11.16 -6.70
N ASP A 91 2.20 10.48 -7.61
CA ASP A 91 1.88 10.50 -9.05
C ASP A 91 0.43 10.08 -9.31
N LEU A 92 -0.02 8.99 -8.68
CA LEU A 92 -1.42 8.54 -8.75
C LEU A 92 -2.42 9.52 -8.11
N MET A 93 -2.02 10.31 -7.12
CA MET A 93 -2.84 11.38 -6.54
C MET A 93 -2.93 12.57 -7.49
N GLU A 94 -1.83 12.96 -8.13
CA GLU A 94 -1.76 14.07 -9.09
C GLU A 94 -2.57 13.77 -10.36
N ASP A 95 -2.51 12.54 -10.86
CA ASP A 95 -3.34 12.05 -11.97
C ASP A 95 -4.81 11.82 -11.57
N GLY A 96 -5.15 12.03 -10.29
CA GLY A 96 -6.50 11.91 -9.78
C GLY A 96 -7.02 10.48 -9.75
N PHE A 97 -6.15 9.46 -9.73
CA PHE A 97 -6.53 8.06 -9.49
C PHE A 97 -6.76 7.77 -8.02
N VAL A 98 -6.05 8.44 -7.12
CA VAL A 98 -6.30 8.41 -5.67
C VAL A 98 -6.95 9.73 -5.27
N THR A 99 -8.12 9.66 -4.65
CA THR A 99 -8.90 10.87 -4.27
C THR A 99 -9.18 10.99 -2.78
N LEU A 100 -8.74 10.02 -1.98
CA LEU A 100 -8.72 10.07 -0.53
C LEU A 100 -7.61 9.15 -0.05
N LEU A 101 -6.81 9.61 0.90
CA LEU A 101 -5.81 8.81 1.57
C LEU A 101 -6.28 8.45 2.97
N SER A 102 -6.03 7.22 3.41
CA SER A 102 -6.23 6.82 4.80
C SER A 102 -5.05 5.97 5.24
N THR A 103 -4.45 6.36 6.36
CA THR A 103 -3.36 5.63 6.99
C THR A 103 -3.54 5.55 8.51
N ASN A 104 -2.80 4.65 9.14
CA ASN A 104 -2.66 4.61 10.59
C ASN A 104 -1.60 5.61 11.09
N GLY A 105 -1.51 5.78 12.41
CA GLY A 105 -0.57 6.71 13.05
C GLY A 105 0.90 6.45 12.70
N ALA A 106 1.29 5.18 12.53
CA ALA A 106 2.63 4.85 12.06
C ALA A 106 2.91 5.46 10.68
N GLY A 107 1.95 5.39 9.74
CA GLY A 107 2.12 6.01 8.42
C GLY A 107 2.30 7.52 8.51
N ALA A 108 1.58 8.19 9.41
CA ALA A 108 1.76 9.63 9.64
C ALA A 108 3.14 9.97 10.22
N ILE A 109 3.65 9.15 11.15
CA ILE A 109 5.01 9.29 11.70
C ILE A 109 6.07 9.09 10.61
N HIS A 110 6.00 7.98 9.86
CA HIS A 110 6.93 7.69 8.78
C HIS A 110 6.93 8.79 7.71
N ASP A 111 5.76 9.32 7.36
CA ASP A 111 5.62 10.42 6.39
C ASP A 111 6.26 11.72 6.89
N LEU A 112 6.02 12.07 8.17
CA LEU A 112 6.63 13.22 8.84
C LEU A 112 8.16 13.10 8.88
N GLU A 113 8.67 11.93 9.24
CA GLU A 113 10.10 11.68 9.36
C GLU A 113 10.80 11.76 8.00
N ILE A 114 10.22 11.15 6.97
CA ILE A 114 10.70 11.28 5.60
C ILE A 114 10.70 12.74 5.17
N ALA A 115 9.64 13.50 5.44
CA ALA A 115 9.56 14.90 5.04
C ALA A 115 10.65 15.78 5.66
N LEU A 116 10.89 15.61 6.96
CA LEU A 116 11.83 16.44 7.73
C LEU A 116 13.28 15.98 7.55
N TRP A 117 13.53 14.68 7.64
CA TRP A 117 14.89 14.12 7.74
C TRP A 117 15.29 13.24 6.56
N GLY A 118 14.36 12.86 5.68
CA GLY A 118 14.65 12.02 4.51
C GLY A 118 14.96 10.57 4.88
N LYS A 119 14.68 10.17 6.13
CA LYS A 119 14.91 8.84 6.69
C LYS A 119 13.83 8.53 7.71
N THR A 120 13.54 7.25 7.89
CA THR A 120 12.54 6.73 8.83
C THR A 120 12.81 5.24 9.07
N SER A 121 12.08 4.61 10.00
CA SER A 121 12.24 3.22 10.43
C SER A 121 13.49 2.98 11.28
N GLU A 122 13.27 2.84 12.58
CA GLU A 122 14.27 2.39 13.55
C GLU A 122 14.38 0.86 13.60
N GLU A 123 15.46 0.37 14.22
CA GLU A 123 15.69 -1.06 14.46
C GLU A 123 14.77 -1.57 15.57
N VAL A 124 13.69 -2.25 15.19
CA VAL A 124 12.60 -2.67 16.09
C VAL A 124 13.10 -3.64 17.16
N GLU A 125 13.84 -4.68 16.79
CA GLU A 125 14.26 -5.75 17.71
C GLU A 125 15.14 -5.19 18.83
N LYS A 126 16.18 -4.44 18.46
CA LYS A 126 17.08 -3.80 19.41
C LYS A 126 16.37 -2.75 20.26
N GLY A 127 15.54 -1.91 19.66
CA GLY A 127 14.82 -0.87 20.38
C GLY A 127 13.81 -1.41 21.39
N ILE A 128 13.20 -2.56 21.13
CA ILE A 128 12.31 -3.22 22.09
C ILE A 128 13.13 -3.80 23.24
N GLU A 129 14.31 -4.38 22.96
CA GLU A 129 15.19 -4.96 23.98
C GLU A 129 15.68 -3.92 25.00
N ASP A 130 16.10 -2.73 24.52
CA ASP A 130 16.65 -1.67 25.37
C ASP A 130 15.62 -0.57 25.76
N GLY A 131 14.39 -0.68 25.27
CA GLY A 131 13.29 0.26 25.54
C GLY A 131 13.37 1.58 24.77
N SER A 132 14.29 1.72 23.81
CA SER A 132 14.41 2.93 22.99
C SER A 132 13.41 3.00 21.83
N PHE A 133 12.71 1.90 21.51
CA PHE A 133 11.76 1.87 20.40
C PHE A 133 10.65 2.92 20.56
N GLY A 134 10.50 3.79 19.55
CA GLY A 134 9.51 4.88 19.54
C GLY A 134 9.88 6.09 20.41
N MET A 135 11.11 6.16 20.94
CA MET A 135 11.56 7.22 21.86
C MET A 135 12.32 8.37 21.18
N ALA A 136 12.25 8.48 19.84
CA ALA A 136 12.85 9.57 19.10
C ALA A 136 12.23 10.93 19.51
N LYS A 137 13.00 11.75 20.22
CA LYS A 137 12.54 13.00 20.82
C LYS A 137 11.91 13.95 19.79
N GLU A 138 12.61 14.24 18.71
CA GLU A 138 12.15 15.20 17.69
C GLU A 138 10.86 14.74 17.02
N THR A 139 10.73 13.45 16.71
CA THR A 139 9.51 12.86 16.16
C THR A 139 8.35 13.03 17.14
N GLY A 140 8.54 12.63 18.40
CA GLY A 140 7.50 12.72 19.43
C GLY A 140 7.05 14.15 19.72
N GLU A 141 7.98 15.08 19.93
CA GLU A 141 7.68 16.48 20.21
C GLU A 141 6.94 17.16 19.06
N ILE A 142 7.42 17.00 17.82
CA ILE A 142 6.79 17.62 16.66
C ILE A 142 5.41 17.00 16.41
N PHE A 143 5.28 15.68 16.46
CA PHE A 143 3.99 15.02 16.21
C PHE A 143 2.95 15.39 17.28
N ASN A 144 3.35 15.51 18.54
CA ASN A 144 2.46 15.97 19.62
C ASN A 144 2.02 17.44 19.42
N GLN A 145 2.94 18.33 19.04
CA GLN A 145 2.60 19.72 18.71
C GLN A 145 1.62 19.80 17.53
N ILE A 146 1.82 18.98 16.49
CA ILE A 146 0.90 18.90 15.35
C ILE A 146 -0.48 18.39 15.80
N SER A 147 -0.52 17.38 16.66
CA SER A 147 -1.77 16.81 17.18
C SER A 147 -2.57 17.84 18.00
N THR A 148 -1.88 18.61 18.85
CA THR A 148 -2.50 19.71 19.61
C THR A 148 -3.02 20.79 18.67
N PHE A 149 -2.21 21.19 17.67
CA PHE A 149 -2.62 22.13 16.65
C PHE A 149 -3.83 21.65 15.84
N ALA A 150 -3.91 20.36 15.52
CA ALA A 150 -5.05 19.78 14.82
C ALA A 150 -6.34 19.95 15.63
N TYR A 151 -6.27 19.67 16.94
CA TYR A 151 -7.40 19.87 17.85
C TYR A 151 -7.81 21.34 17.97
N GLU A 152 -6.85 22.25 18.19
CA GLU A 152 -7.12 23.69 18.35
C GLU A 152 -7.75 24.33 17.10
N MET A 153 -7.42 23.80 15.92
CA MET A 153 -7.87 24.32 14.62
C MET A 153 -9.04 23.53 14.00
N ASP A 154 -9.58 22.53 14.71
CA ASP A 154 -10.63 21.62 14.22
C ASP A 154 -10.28 20.95 12.87
N LEU A 155 -9.04 20.45 12.77
CA LEU A 155 -8.51 19.79 11.56
C LEU A 155 -8.40 18.27 11.75
N GLY A 156 -8.52 17.54 10.64
CA GLY A 156 -8.09 16.15 10.59
C GLY A 156 -6.59 16.02 10.87
N LEU A 157 -6.17 14.95 11.54
CA LEU A 157 -4.75 14.76 11.88
C LEU A 157 -3.86 14.67 10.63
N GLY A 158 -4.29 13.96 9.58
CA GLY A 158 -3.56 13.85 8.32
C GLY A 158 -3.42 15.21 7.62
N GLU A 159 -4.50 15.98 7.57
CA GLU A 159 -4.51 17.38 7.11
C GLU A 159 -3.52 18.25 7.89
N ALA A 160 -3.56 18.19 9.22
CA ALA A 160 -2.69 18.98 10.09
C ALA A 160 -1.21 18.63 9.90
N VAL A 161 -0.87 17.35 9.78
CA VAL A 161 0.50 16.89 9.48
C VAL A 161 0.95 17.42 8.13
N GLY A 162 0.15 17.26 7.08
CA GLY A 162 0.47 17.76 5.75
C GLY A 162 0.69 19.28 5.73
N LYS A 163 -0.22 20.03 6.36
CA LYS A 163 -0.11 21.49 6.53
C LYS A 163 1.17 21.88 7.25
N LYS A 164 1.50 21.22 8.36
CA LYS A 164 2.67 21.54 9.18
C LYS A 164 3.99 21.21 8.48
N ILE A 165 4.06 20.09 7.74
CA ILE A 165 5.22 19.76 6.91
C ILE A 165 5.53 20.89 5.91
N LEU A 166 4.51 21.45 5.26
CA LEU A 166 4.69 22.56 4.33
C LEU A 166 5.06 23.87 5.05
N GLN A 167 4.42 24.18 6.18
CA GLN A 167 4.75 25.38 6.99
C GLN A 167 6.18 25.37 7.52
N LEU A 168 6.67 24.19 7.94
CA LEU A 168 8.05 23.98 8.39
C LEU A 168 9.07 24.04 7.25
N LYS A 169 8.62 24.16 5.99
CA LYS A 169 9.46 24.11 4.78
C LYS A 169 10.37 22.87 4.79
N ALA A 170 9.79 21.73 5.16
CA ALA A 170 10.53 20.49 5.32
C ALA A 170 11.31 20.14 4.04
N LYS A 171 12.59 19.80 4.21
CA LYS A 171 13.57 19.64 3.11
C LYS A 171 13.13 18.62 2.06
N PHE A 172 12.40 17.58 2.48
CA PHE A 172 11.99 16.47 1.63
C PHE A 172 10.46 16.39 1.48
N SER A 173 9.74 17.48 1.74
CA SER A 173 8.27 17.57 1.65
C SER A 173 7.68 17.02 0.34
N ARG A 174 8.40 17.08 -0.78
CA ARG A 174 7.97 16.48 -2.07
C ARG A 174 7.78 14.95 -2.04
N HIS A 175 8.31 14.25 -1.03
CA HIS A 175 8.13 12.80 -0.88
C HIS A 175 7.09 12.45 0.20
N SER A 176 6.46 13.45 0.83
CA SER A 176 5.41 13.25 1.82
C SER A 176 4.04 13.16 1.15
N LEU A 177 3.32 12.09 1.49
CA LEU A 177 1.96 11.86 1.04
C LEU A 177 0.99 12.84 1.71
N LEU A 178 1.13 13.10 3.00
CA LEU A 178 0.23 14.00 3.72
C LEU A 178 0.43 15.46 3.27
N ALA A 179 1.67 15.89 3.03
CA ALA A 179 1.95 17.21 2.45
C ALA A 179 1.39 17.33 1.03
N SER A 180 1.51 16.27 0.22
CA SER A 180 0.95 16.24 -1.13
C SER A 180 -0.57 16.23 -1.11
N ALA A 181 -1.20 15.48 -0.19
CA ALA A 181 -2.64 15.45 -0.02
C ALA A 181 -3.18 16.84 0.33
N TYR A 182 -2.57 17.52 1.30
CA TYR A 182 -2.92 18.89 1.65
C TYR A 182 -2.78 19.86 0.46
N ARG A 183 -1.65 19.81 -0.27
CA ARG A 183 -1.42 20.65 -1.47
C ARG A 183 -2.46 20.43 -2.57
N LEU A 184 -2.88 19.17 -2.77
CA LEU A 184 -3.81 18.78 -3.83
C LEU A 184 -5.29 18.89 -3.41
N ASN A 185 -5.57 19.30 -2.17
CA ASN A 185 -6.91 19.28 -1.57
C ASN A 185 -7.54 17.87 -1.57
N ILE A 186 -6.73 16.85 -1.31
CA ILE A 186 -7.17 15.46 -1.13
C ILE A 186 -7.32 15.20 0.37
N PRO A 187 -8.48 14.72 0.85
CA PRO A 187 -8.65 14.36 2.26
C PRO A 187 -7.69 13.24 2.68
N ALA A 188 -7.07 13.38 3.87
CA ALA A 188 -6.09 12.47 4.43
C ALA A 188 -6.15 12.40 5.96
#